data_AF-A0A358FY73-F1
#
_entry.id   AF-A0A358FY73-F1
#
_cell.length_a   1.000
_cell.length_b   1.000
_cell.length_c   1.000
_cell.angle_alpha   90.00
_cell.angle_beta   90.00
_cell.angle_gamma   90.00
#
_symmetry.space_group_name_H-M   'P 1'
#
loop_
_entity.id
_entity.type
_entity.pdbx_description
1 polymer ?
#
loop_
_entity_poly.entity_id
_entity_poly.type
_entity_poly.pdbx_seq_one_letter_code
_entity_poly.pdbx_strand_id
1 'polypeptide(L)'
;NAELPALMFLILIALLTAVLFLVTIRTDRWRFPLIASVLWLVVSIGGGSVYPSLIQSLVVRPNQAERELPYIARNVDATRAAMALDSVVTEPIQFNALSAADIESDTQPFENVRLLSPGLMLSRFAIDRGEVAGLQVDDLDVDRYELDGEREQVLVAARELDLDGIPNQSWQGRHLVSTRGCGLVMAPVSQVTTSLRPDYITVDLDRPELYFSPSMTDYAVANTSVTESGCGDPGDYSGTSGIEMSSIFRRAVTALSFFDYNLLASGAVNSDSQLLLIRDVRDRVEKLAPFLDYDGDPYPVVVDGGVQWVIDAYTSTNQYPYAQSIGNVQLTRSTGLARDANYVRNSVKATVDAYTGDVKFYVLDGDDPIISAWQGAFSDMFIPLAEMPNELRKHLRYPEDLFRVQTELYSKYQISAENFFQRTGAWSVSQAPSVQPRAFTDGVGSTDAAGSGEFATELNTERFVPYYTLMRNPSTGENEFVILRPYVPFSTDDGRTELQAYITASSDPD
;
A
#
# COMPACT_ATOMS: atom_id res chain seq x y z
N ASN A 1 17.83 25.34 -14.68
CA ASN A 1 18.76 25.19 -15.83
C ASN A 1 19.78 26.33 -16.04
N ALA A 2 19.74 27.43 -15.28
CA ALA A 2 20.76 28.49 -15.40
C ALA A 2 22.14 28.11 -14.80
N GLU A 3 22.19 27.10 -13.92
CA GLU A 3 23.41 26.67 -13.22
C GLU A 3 24.32 25.76 -14.04
N LEU A 4 23.75 24.96 -14.97
CA LEU A 4 24.49 24.00 -15.79
C LEU A 4 25.63 24.64 -16.62
N PRO A 5 25.38 25.76 -17.32
CA PRO A 5 26.45 26.49 -18.03
C PRO A 5 27.51 27.07 -17.07
N ALA A 6 27.10 27.53 -15.88
CA ALA A 6 28.02 28.07 -14.88
C ALA A 6 28.93 26.98 -14.29
N LEU A 7 28.37 25.80 -14.02
CA LEU A 7 29.12 24.61 -13.57
C LEU A 7 30.09 24.11 -14.64
N MET A 8 29.68 24.04 -15.91
CA MET A 8 30.59 23.68 -17.01
C MET A 8 31.76 24.65 -17.13
N PHE A 9 31.51 25.96 -16.98
CA PHE A 9 32.57 26.96 -17.00
C PHE A 9 33.51 26.84 -15.79
N LEU A 10 32.98 26.53 -14.60
CA LEU A 10 33.77 26.27 -13.40
C LEU A 10 34.67 25.04 -13.53
N ILE A 11 34.19 23.97 -14.18
CA ILE A 11 34.98 22.76 -14.46
C ILE A 11 36.18 23.11 -15.38
N LEU A 12 35.96 23.92 -16.41
CA LEU A 12 37.04 24.34 -17.32
C LEU A 12 38.10 25.18 -16.59
N ILE A 13 37.69 26.11 -15.73
CA ILE A 13 38.63 26.90 -14.92
C ILE A 13 39.36 26.00 -13.92
N ALA A 14 38.68 25.04 -13.28
CA ALA A 14 39.32 24.10 -12.36
C ALA A 14 40.40 23.26 -13.06
N LEU A 15 40.11 22.73 -14.25
CA LEU A 15 41.08 22.00 -15.08
C LEU A 15 42.28 22.88 -15.47
N LEU A 16 42.03 24.12 -15.90
CA LEU A 16 43.10 25.07 -16.22
C LEU A 16 43.98 25.35 -15.00
N THR A 17 43.37 25.54 -13.84
CA THR A 17 44.07 25.80 -12.58
C THR A 17 44.93 24.60 -12.18
N ALA A 18 44.41 23.38 -12.31
CA ALA A 18 45.16 22.15 -12.08
C ALA A 18 46.38 22.02 -13.00
N VAL A 19 46.23 22.31 -14.30
CA VAL A 19 47.34 22.31 -15.26
C VAL A 19 48.39 23.36 -14.89
N LEU A 20 47.99 24.56 -14.47
CA LEU A 20 48.92 25.62 -14.06
C LEU A 20 49.71 25.23 -12.80
N PHE A 21 49.10 24.53 -11.84
CA PHE A 21 49.84 23.98 -10.70
C PHE A 21 50.86 22.92 -11.12
N LEU A 22 50.51 22.03 -12.07
CA LEU A 22 51.46 21.05 -12.60
C LEU A 22 52.64 21.69 -13.35
N VAL A 23 52.40 22.76 -14.11
CA VAL A 23 53.45 23.52 -14.81
C VAL A 23 54.37 24.25 -13.82
N THR A 24 53.85 24.63 -12.66
CA THR A 24 54.62 25.32 -11.62
C THR A 24 55.75 24.44 -11.08
N ILE A 25 55.54 23.12 -11.00
CA ILE A 25 56.57 22.14 -10.60
C ILE A 25 57.85 22.26 -11.46
N ARG A 26 57.72 22.65 -12.74
CA ARG A 26 58.84 22.81 -13.66
C ARG A 26 59.37 24.23 -13.82
N THR A 27 58.59 25.24 -13.43
CA THR A 27 58.88 26.64 -13.80
C THR A 27 59.06 27.58 -12.61
N ASP A 28 58.75 27.13 -11.38
CA ASP A 28 58.79 27.91 -10.12
C ASP A 28 57.95 29.21 -10.12
N ARG A 29 57.05 29.37 -11.10
CA ARG A 29 56.20 30.57 -11.23
C ARG A 29 54.86 30.40 -10.52
N TRP A 30 54.88 30.43 -9.19
CA TRP A 30 53.71 30.27 -8.31
C TRP A 30 52.60 31.32 -8.47
N ARG A 31 52.87 32.46 -9.13
CA ARG A 31 51.90 33.56 -9.28
C ARG A 31 50.71 33.19 -10.17
N PHE A 32 50.95 32.45 -11.25
CA PHE A 32 49.90 32.07 -12.22
C PHE A 32 48.85 31.11 -11.66
N PRO A 33 49.21 30.00 -10.99
CA PRO A 33 48.21 29.14 -10.37
C PRO A 33 47.45 29.85 -9.23
N LEU A 34 48.10 30.73 -8.47
CA LEU A 34 47.45 31.49 -7.40
C LEU A 34 46.39 32.46 -7.94
N ILE A 35 46.68 33.18 -9.03
CA ILE A 35 45.70 34.04 -9.71
C ILE A 35 44.54 33.22 -10.27
N ALA A 36 44.83 32.07 -10.88
CA ALA A 36 43.80 31.16 -11.41
C ALA A 36 42.90 30.60 -10.30
N SER A 37 43.44 30.25 -9.12
CA SER A 37 42.65 29.83 -7.96
C SER A 37 41.77 30.93 -7.39
N VAL A 38 42.27 32.16 -7.30
CA VAL A 38 41.46 33.30 -6.86
C VAL A 38 40.35 33.60 -7.87
N LEU A 39 40.64 33.54 -9.17
CA LEU A 39 39.64 33.69 -10.22
C LEU A 39 38.58 32.58 -10.14
N TRP A 40 39.01 31.33 -9.96
CA TRP A 40 38.10 30.20 -9.77
C TRP A 40 37.18 30.41 -8.56
N LEU A 41 37.73 30.84 -7.43
CA LEU A 41 36.95 31.16 -6.22
C LEU A 41 35.91 32.26 -6.49
N VAL A 42 36.32 33.35 -7.15
CA VAL A 42 35.43 34.48 -7.49
C VAL A 42 34.32 34.04 -8.44
N VAL A 43 34.66 33.26 -9.47
CA VAL A 43 33.67 32.72 -10.43
C VAL A 43 32.78 31.66 -9.76
N SER A 44 33.28 30.90 -8.79
CA SER A 44 32.48 29.92 -8.05
C SER A 44 31.43 30.61 -7.21
N ILE A 45 31.80 31.67 -6.50
CA ILE A 45 30.88 32.47 -5.69
C ILE A 45 29.88 33.19 -6.61
N GLY A 46 30.35 33.87 -7.66
CA GLY A 46 29.50 34.64 -8.57
C GLY A 46 28.58 33.78 -9.44
N GLY A 47 29.11 32.70 -10.03
CA GLY A 47 28.39 31.80 -10.92
C GLY A 47 27.41 30.87 -10.20
N GLY A 48 27.70 30.50 -8.94
CA GLY A 48 26.82 29.66 -8.13
C GLY A 48 25.69 30.40 -7.42
N SER A 49 25.87 31.69 -7.08
CA SER A 49 24.88 32.42 -6.24
C SER A 49 24.33 33.70 -6.87
N VAL A 50 25.18 34.50 -7.52
CA VAL A 50 24.78 35.81 -8.05
C VAL A 50 24.12 35.70 -9.42
N TYR A 51 24.69 34.89 -10.32
CA TYR A 51 24.13 34.72 -11.67
C TYR A 51 22.74 34.04 -11.67
N PRO A 52 22.52 32.92 -10.95
CA PRO A 52 21.19 32.30 -10.88
C PRO A 52 20.16 33.23 -10.26
N SER A 53 20.48 33.94 -9.18
CA SER A 53 19.53 34.85 -8.52
C SER A 53 19.20 36.08 -9.37
N LEU A 54 20.14 36.61 -10.15
CA LEU A 54 19.87 37.71 -11.10
C LEU A 54 18.98 37.25 -12.26
N ILE A 55 19.27 36.09 -12.85
CA ILE A 55 18.40 35.51 -13.89
C ILE A 55 17.01 35.22 -13.31
N GLN A 56 16.95 34.66 -12.11
CA GLN A 56 15.68 34.34 -11.45
C GLN A 56 14.89 35.60 -11.10
N SER A 57 15.53 36.69 -10.66
CA SER A 57 14.85 37.94 -10.30
C SER A 57 14.49 38.85 -11.48
N LEU A 58 15.31 38.90 -12.54
CA LEU A 58 15.14 39.84 -13.66
C LEU A 58 14.53 39.22 -14.91
N VAL A 59 14.62 37.89 -15.08
CA VAL A 59 14.15 37.20 -16.30
C VAL A 59 13.05 36.19 -15.98
N VAL A 60 13.20 35.39 -14.92
CA VAL A 60 12.23 34.34 -14.58
C VAL A 60 11.03 34.91 -13.82
N ARG A 61 11.19 35.53 -12.64
CA ARG A 61 10.08 36.08 -11.85
C ARG A 61 9.14 37.02 -12.63
N PRO A 62 9.61 37.89 -13.54
CA PRO A 62 8.71 38.75 -14.32
C PRO A 62 7.90 38.00 -15.39
N ASN A 63 8.42 36.90 -15.93
CA ASN A 63 7.81 36.09 -17.01
C ASN A 63 7.73 34.61 -16.62
N GLN A 64 7.39 34.34 -15.36
CA GLN A 64 7.57 33.03 -14.74
C GLN A 64 6.70 31.97 -15.42
N ALA A 65 5.43 32.31 -15.71
CA ALA A 65 4.51 31.44 -16.42
C ALA A 65 5.07 30.98 -17.77
N GLU A 66 5.53 31.87 -18.66
CA GLU A 66 6.02 31.48 -19.99
C GLU A 66 7.32 30.66 -19.95
N ARG A 67 8.20 30.91 -18.96
CA ARG A 67 9.51 30.24 -18.87
C ARG A 67 9.47 28.91 -18.13
N GLU A 68 8.56 28.76 -17.18
CA GLU A 68 8.43 27.55 -16.37
C GLU A 68 7.41 26.56 -16.93
N LEU A 69 6.43 27.02 -17.73
CA LEU A 69 5.41 26.18 -18.33
C LEU A 69 5.95 24.95 -19.06
N PRO A 70 7.04 24.99 -19.86
CA PRO A 70 7.59 23.77 -20.47
C PRO A 70 8.12 22.74 -19.45
N TYR A 71 8.56 23.18 -18.26
CA TYR A 71 8.99 22.29 -17.19
C TYR A 71 7.80 21.76 -16.39
N ILE A 72 6.80 22.62 -16.15
CA ILE A 72 5.53 22.23 -15.51
C ILE A 72 4.79 21.22 -16.38
N ALA A 73 4.69 21.45 -17.69
CA ALA A 73 4.08 20.50 -18.62
C ALA A 73 4.78 19.13 -18.57
N ARG A 74 6.12 19.10 -18.62
CA ARG A 74 6.88 17.85 -18.44
C ARG A 74 6.60 17.17 -17.10
N ASN A 75 6.51 17.93 -16.02
CA ASN A 75 6.19 17.39 -14.70
C ASN A 75 4.76 16.84 -14.63
N VAL A 76 3.78 17.55 -15.20
CA VAL A 76 2.39 17.11 -15.27
C VAL A 76 2.26 15.83 -16.08
N ASP A 77 2.83 15.80 -17.29
CA ASP A 77 2.76 14.64 -18.17
C ASP A 77 3.54 13.45 -17.58
N ALA A 78 4.73 13.68 -17.03
CA ALA A 78 5.53 12.63 -16.41
C ALA A 78 4.85 12.07 -15.15
N THR A 79 4.26 12.92 -14.30
CA THR A 79 3.55 12.46 -13.10
C THR A 79 2.32 11.65 -13.46
N ARG A 80 1.55 12.09 -14.46
CA ARG A 80 0.39 11.33 -14.95
C ARG A 80 0.81 9.97 -15.47
N ALA A 81 1.79 9.93 -16.37
CA ALA A 81 2.30 8.69 -16.92
C ALA A 81 2.88 7.79 -15.82
N ALA A 82 3.71 8.31 -14.92
CA ALA A 82 4.38 7.51 -13.89
C ALA A 82 3.41 6.91 -12.85
N MET A 83 2.21 7.47 -12.69
CA MET A 83 1.19 7.01 -11.75
C MET A 83 -0.06 6.41 -12.43
N ALA A 84 -0.02 6.24 -13.76
CA ALA A 84 -1.14 5.76 -14.58
C ALA A 84 -2.42 6.59 -14.42
N LEU A 85 -2.28 7.92 -14.41
CA LEU A 85 -3.40 8.87 -14.28
C LEU A 85 -3.93 9.37 -15.62
N ASP A 86 -3.26 9.03 -16.72
CA ASP A 86 -3.64 9.41 -18.09
C ASP A 86 -4.81 8.59 -18.65
N SER A 87 -5.13 7.45 -18.04
CA SER A 87 -6.24 6.57 -18.40
C SER A 87 -7.51 6.79 -17.57
N VAL A 88 -7.55 7.79 -16.69
CA VAL A 88 -8.72 8.06 -15.83
C VAL A 88 -9.88 8.58 -16.68
N VAL A 89 -10.98 7.83 -16.73
CA VAL A 89 -12.22 8.21 -17.42
C VAL A 89 -13.01 9.19 -16.55
N THR A 90 -13.44 10.31 -17.12
CA THR A 90 -14.25 11.32 -16.43
C THR A 90 -15.66 11.35 -16.99
N GLU A 91 -16.65 11.15 -16.14
CA GLU A 91 -18.08 11.21 -16.50
C GLU A 91 -18.80 12.32 -15.72
N PRO A 92 -19.58 13.19 -16.39
CA PRO A 92 -20.36 14.20 -15.71
C PRO A 92 -21.61 13.57 -15.06
N ILE A 93 -21.77 13.76 -13.75
CA ILE A 93 -22.92 13.27 -12.99
C ILE A 93 -23.95 14.39 -12.84
N GLN A 94 -25.21 14.10 -13.15
CA GLN A 94 -26.34 15.01 -12.91
C GLN A 94 -27.22 14.48 -11.79
N PHE A 95 -27.38 15.27 -10.73
CA PHE A 95 -28.30 14.96 -9.65
C PHE A 95 -29.69 15.52 -9.97
N ASN A 96 -30.71 14.66 -9.92
CA ASN A 96 -32.11 15.04 -10.04
C ASN A 96 -32.81 14.90 -8.69
N ALA A 97 -33.89 15.65 -8.48
CA ALA A 97 -34.74 15.45 -7.33
C ALA A 97 -35.42 14.07 -7.42
N LEU A 98 -35.32 13.28 -6.36
CA LEU A 98 -35.98 11.97 -6.24
C LEU A 98 -37.36 12.14 -5.61
N SER A 99 -38.36 11.47 -6.17
CA SER A 99 -39.68 11.30 -5.55
C SER A 99 -39.78 10.00 -4.76
N ALA A 100 -40.78 9.88 -3.89
CA ALA A 100 -41.04 8.63 -3.18
C ALA A 100 -41.34 7.46 -4.14
N ALA A 101 -42.03 7.74 -5.25
CA ALA A 101 -42.33 6.74 -6.27
C ALA A 101 -41.07 6.22 -6.98
N ASP A 102 -40.06 7.08 -7.19
CA ASP A 102 -38.78 6.66 -7.79
C ASP A 102 -38.06 5.67 -6.87
N ILE A 103 -38.02 5.96 -5.57
CA ILE A 103 -37.41 5.09 -4.55
C ILE A 103 -38.18 3.77 -4.40
N GLU A 104 -39.51 3.83 -4.35
CA GLU A 104 -40.36 2.62 -4.25
C GLU A 104 -40.25 1.72 -5.49
N SER A 105 -39.92 2.29 -6.66
CA SER A 105 -39.74 1.55 -7.90
C SER A 105 -38.36 0.89 -8.06
N ASP A 106 -37.36 1.33 -7.28
CA ASP A 106 -35.98 0.83 -7.32
C ASP A 106 -35.36 0.82 -5.92
N THR A 107 -35.59 -0.28 -5.19
CA THR A 107 -35.04 -0.48 -3.84
C THR A 107 -33.64 -1.06 -3.83
N GLN A 108 -33.17 -1.56 -4.98
CA GLN A 108 -31.90 -2.28 -5.11
C GLN A 108 -30.68 -1.50 -4.57
N PRO A 109 -30.56 -0.16 -4.76
CA PRO A 109 -29.44 0.60 -4.20
C PRO A 109 -29.36 0.58 -2.67
N PHE A 110 -30.45 0.24 -1.98
CA PHE A 110 -30.51 0.22 -0.52
C PHE A 110 -30.17 -1.15 0.10
N GLU A 111 -30.23 -2.23 -0.67
CA GLU A 111 -30.04 -3.61 -0.20
C GLU A 111 -28.59 -3.85 0.28
N ASN A 112 -27.62 -3.21 -0.35
CA ASN A 112 -26.19 -3.34 -0.06
C ASN A 112 -25.57 -2.11 0.61
N VAL A 113 -26.39 -1.23 1.19
CA VAL A 113 -25.86 -0.07 1.91
C VAL A 113 -25.13 -0.54 3.17
N ARG A 114 -23.84 -0.25 3.24
CA ARG A 114 -22.99 -0.59 4.38
C ARG A 114 -23.46 0.14 5.65
N LEU A 115 -24.00 -0.64 6.58
CA LEU A 115 -24.29 -0.22 7.95
C LEU A 115 -23.10 -0.47 8.89
N LEU A 116 -22.32 -1.51 8.62
CA LEU A 116 -21.17 -1.92 9.42
C LEU A 116 -19.86 -1.32 8.87
N SER A 117 -19.27 -0.37 9.61
CA SER A 117 -17.97 0.22 9.26
C SER A 117 -16.81 -0.58 9.85
N PRO A 118 -15.80 -1.03 9.06
CA PRO A 118 -14.67 -1.81 9.55
C PRO A 118 -13.96 -1.16 10.75
N GLY A 119 -13.60 0.12 10.63
CA GLY A 119 -12.88 0.85 11.67
C GLY A 119 -13.63 1.05 12.99
N LEU A 120 -14.95 0.81 13.02
CA LEU A 120 -15.77 0.84 14.24
C LEU A 120 -16.13 -0.56 14.74
N MET A 121 -16.11 -1.57 13.85
CA MET A 121 -16.55 -2.93 14.13
C MET A 121 -15.43 -3.85 14.62
N LEU A 122 -14.16 -3.47 14.48
CA LEU A 122 -13.03 -4.34 14.86
C LEU A 122 -13.12 -4.81 16.31
N SER A 123 -13.27 -3.89 17.27
CA SER A 123 -13.45 -4.25 18.69
C SER A 123 -14.65 -5.17 18.91
N ARG A 124 -15.69 -5.03 18.08
CA ARG A 124 -16.90 -5.82 18.21
C ARG A 124 -16.71 -7.25 17.71
N PHE A 125 -16.06 -7.43 16.56
CA PHE A 125 -15.69 -8.74 16.02
C PHE A 125 -14.72 -9.46 16.97
N ALA A 126 -13.71 -8.75 17.47
CA ALA A 126 -12.77 -9.28 18.45
C ALA A 126 -13.48 -9.79 19.71
N ILE A 127 -14.44 -9.03 20.25
CA ILE A 127 -15.20 -9.45 21.44
C ILE A 127 -16.15 -10.62 21.12
N ASP A 128 -16.94 -10.55 20.06
CA ASP A 128 -17.98 -11.57 19.81
C ASP A 128 -17.42 -12.89 19.26
N ARG A 129 -16.29 -12.83 18.55
CA ARG A 129 -15.78 -13.94 17.73
C ARG A 129 -14.32 -14.30 18.00
N GLY A 130 -13.61 -13.52 18.81
CA GLY A 130 -12.30 -13.85 19.39
C GLY A 130 -12.38 -14.50 20.77
N GLU A 131 -13.56 -14.97 21.23
CA GLU A 131 -13.75 -15.48 22.61
C GLU A 131 -12.99 -16.78 22.95
N VAL A 132 -12.28 -17.38 21.99
CA VAL A 132 -11.47 -18.58 22.21
C VAL A 132 -10.08 -18.17 22.66
N ALA A 133 -9.65 -18.66 23.83
CA ALA A 133 -8.32 -18.34 24.36
C ALA A 133 -7.21 -18.69 23.34
N GLY A 134 -6.38 -17.70 23.02
CA GLY A 134 -5.32 -17.82 22.02
C GLY A 134 -5.73 -17.49 20.59
N LEU A 135 -6.97 -17.05 20.35
CA LEU A 135 -7.40 -16.52 19.05
C LEU A 135 -7.82 -15.06 19.18
N GLN A 136 -7.53 -14.27 18.15
CA GLN A 136 -7.93 -12.87 18.06
C GLN A 136 -8.39 -12.49 16.66
N VAL A 137 -9.03 -11.33 16.56
CA VAL A 137 -9.37 -10.69 15.29
C VAL A 137 -8.70 -9.32 15.30
N ASP A 138 -7.65 -9.17 14.51
CA ASP A 138 -6.80 -7.98 14.49
C ASP A 138 -7.12 -7.02 13.35
N ASP A 139 -7.74 -7.54 12.30
CA ASP A 139 -8.12 -6.76 11.12
C ASP A 139 -9.51 -7.12 10.58
N LEU A 140 -10.13 -6.16 9.88
CA LEU A 140 -11.41 -6.34 9.20
C LEU A 140 -11.34 -5.88 7.76
N ASP A 141 -11.49 -6.85 6.89
CA ASP A 141 -11.53 -6.67 5.46
C ASP A 141 -12.94 -6.53 4.93
N VAL A 142 -13.04 -5.89 3.77
CA VAL A 142 -14.30 -5.73 3.05
C VAL A 142 -14.22 -6.49 1.73
N ASP A 143 -15.13 -7.42 1.51
CA ASP A 143 -15.20 -8.18 0.26
C ASP A 143 -16.64 -8.35 -0.23
N ARG A 144 -16.80 -9.05 -1.35
CA ARG A 144 -18.07 -9.53 -1.88
C ARG A 144 -18.13 -11.05 -1.91
N TYR A 145 -19.28 -11.61 -1.55
CA TYR A 145 -19.57 -13.03 -1.70
C TYR A 145 -20.97 -13.23 -2.29
N GLU A 146 -21.20 -14.37 -2.93
CA GLU A 146 -22.56 -14.79 -3.29
C GLU A 146 -23.21 -15.44 -2.07
N LEU A 147 -24.18 -14.75 -1.47
CA LEU A 147 -24.97 -15.20 -0.34
C LEU A 147 -26.42 -15.38 -0.79
N ASP A 148 -27.00 -16.56 -0.60
CA ASP A 148 -28.37 -16.89 -1.04
C ASP A 148 -28.68 -16.58 -2.51
N GLY A 149 -27.65 -16.60 -3.37
CA GLY A 149 -27.76 -16.30 -4.81
C GLY A 149 -27.65 -14.82 -5.16
N GLU A 150 -27.41 -13.95 -4.18
CA GLU A 150 -27.21 -12.52 -4.34
C GLU A 150 -25.77 -12.12 -4.01
N ARG A 151 -25.23 -11.16 -4.77
CA ARG A 151 -23.89 -10.64 -4.52
C ARG A 151 -23.97 -9.60 -3.42
N GLU A 152 -23.49 -9.97 -2.23
CA GLU A 152 -23.51 -9.13 -1.05
C GLU A 152 -22.11 -8.70 -0.63
N GLN A 153 -22.03 -7.48 -0.08
CA GLN A 153 -20.81 -7.00 0.56
C GLN A 153 -20.74 -7.55 2.00
N VAL A 154 -19.58 -8.06 2.41
CA VAL A 154 -19.35 -8.61 3.75
C VAL A 154 -18.13 -7.96 4.41
N LEU A 155 -18.16 -7.89 5.73
CA LEU A 155 -16.94 -7.82 6.53
C LEU A 155 -16.41 -9.25 6.69
N VAL A 156 -15.13 -9.46 6.42
CA VAL A 156 -14.42 -10.72 6.61
C VAL A 156 -13.23 -10.51 7.54
N ALA A 157 -12.98 -11.47 8.41
CA ALA A 157 -11.86 -11.44 9.34
C ALA A 157 -11.30 -12.85 9.55
N ALA A 158 -9.99 -12.97 9.68
CA ALA A 158 -9.37 -14.18 10.17
C ALA A 158 -9.41 -14.22 11.70
N ARG A 159 -9.63 -15.40 12.27
CA ARG A 159 -9.37 -15.64 13.70
C ARG A 159 -7.92 -16.10 13.83
N GLU A 160 -7.04 -15.13 13.97
CA GLU A 160 -5.60 -15.36 14.00
C GLU A 160 -5.13 -15.86 15.36
N LEU A 161 -3.93 -16.44 15.41
CA LEU A 161 -3.34 -16.96 16.64
C LEU A 161 -2.71 -15.82 17.45
N ASP A 162 -3.20 -15.63 18.69
CA ASP A 162 -2.58 -14.76 19.68
C ASP A 162 -1.76 -15.58 20.68
N LEU A 163 -0.43 -15.57 20.53
CA LEU A 163 0.47 -16.26 21.45
C LEU A 163 0.57 -15.60 22.83
N ASP A 164 0.17 -14.34 23.00
CA ASP A 164 0.21 -13.70 24.31
C ASP A 164 -1.04 -14.03 25.14
N GLY A 165 -2.16 -14.32 24.47
CA GLY A 165 -3.43 -14.76 25.06
C GLY A 165 -3.53 -16.25 25.40
N ILE A 166 -2.54 -17.10 25.06
CA ILE A 166 -2.63 -18.55 25.35
C ILE A 166 -2.43 -18.86 26.84
N PRO A 167 -3.13 -19.88 27.39
CA PRO A 167 -3.00 -20.27 28.79
C PRO A 167 -1.66 -20.96 29.11
N ASN A 168 -1.08 -21.67 28.13
CA ASN A 168 0.18 -22.39 28.31
C ASN A 168 1.33 -21.63 27.62
N GLN A 169 2.01 -20.78 28.39
CA GLN A 169 3.15 -19.98 27.91
C GLN A 169 4.50 -20.74 27.91
N SER A 170 4.49 -22.05 28.16
CA SER A 170 5.71 -22.85 28.03
C SER A 170 6.12 -22.99 26.56
N TRP A 171 7.38 -23.38 26.31
CA TRP A 171 7.87 -23.68 24.97
C TRP A 171 6.96 -24.66 24.21
N GLN A 172 6.53 -25.74 24.88
CA GLN A 172 5.63 -26.72 24.28
C GLN A 172 4.27 -26.08 23.94
N GLY A 173 3.74 -25.21 24.81
CA GLY A 173 2.49 -24.51 24.55
C GLY A 173 2.57 -23.59 23.33
N ARG A 174 3.61 -22.76 23.26
CA ARG A 174 3.80 -21.78 22.18
C ARG A 174 4.16 -22.39 20.83
N HIS A 175 4.95 -23.45 20.81
CA HIS A 175 5.52 -23.98 19.56
C HIS A 175 4.94 -25.33 19.10
N LEU A 176 4.29 -26.09 19.99
CA LEU A 176 3.75 -27.42 19.67
C LEU A 176 2.23 -27.56 19.88
N VAL A 177 1.62 -26.74 20.74
CA VAL A 177 0.18 -26.79 21.00
C VAL A 177 -0.53 -25.70 20.21
N SER A 178 -0.17 -24.45 20.45
CA SER A 178 -0.78 -23.28 19.82
C SER A 178 0.01 -22.86 18.60
N THR A 179 -0.20 -23.55 17.49
CA THR A 179 0.61 -23.43 16.26
C THR A 179 -0.14 -22.79 15.10
N ARG A 180 -1.43 -22.51 15.23
CA ARG A 180 -2.31 -22.07 14.14
C ARG A 180 -3.49 -21.22 14.63
N GLY A 181 -3.94 -20.32 13.77
CA GLY A 181 -5.25 -19.65 13.89
C GLY A 181 -6.38 -20.56 13.40
N CYS A 182 -7.60 -20.03 13.35
CA CYS A 182 -8.79 -20.83 13.09
C CYS A 182 -9.88 -20.17 12.23
N GLY A 183 -9.77 -20.30 10.91
CA GLY A 183 -10.80 -20.01 9.94
C GLY A 183 -11.20 -18.54 9.91
N LEU A 184 -12.29 -18.27 9.18
CA LEU A 184 -12.79 -16.91 8.97
C LEU A 184 -14.11 -16.67 9.68
N VAL A 185 -14.38 -15.41 9.93
CA VAL A 185 -15.65 -14.88 10.44
C VAL A 185 -16.13 -13.86 9.43
N MET A 186 -17.39 -13.99 9.01
CA MET A 186 -18.01 -13.05 8.08
C MET A 186 -19.29 -12.46 8.66
N ALA A 187 -19.65 -11.25 8.25
CA ALA A 187 -20.98 -10.70 8.44
C ALA A 187 -21.35 -9.78 7.27
N PRO A 188 -22.57 -9.87 6.70
CA PRO A 188 -23.03 -8.92 5.69
C PRO A 188 -23.00 -7.50 6.23
N VAL A 189 -22.56 -6.56 5.41
CA VAL A 189 -22.41 -5.17 5.86
C VAL A 189 -23.73 -4.44 6.05
N SER A 190 -24.80 -4.91 5.40
CA SER A 190 -26.12 -4.29 5.38
C SER A 190 -27.08 -4.87 6.43
N GLN A 191 -26.64 -5.89 7.17
CA GLN A 191 -27.51 -6.66 8.07
C GLN A 191 -27.05 -6.59 9.52
N VAL A 192 -28.02 -6.42 10.42
CA VAL A 192 -27.81 -6.55 11.87
C VAL A 192 -28.96 -7.34 12.48
N THR A 193 -28.63 -8.12 13.50
CA THR A 193 -29.62 -8.83 14.30
C THR A 193 -30.57 -7.86 15.02
N THR A 194 -31.69 -8.36 15.55
CA THR A 194 -32.63 -7.58 16.37
C THR A 194 -32.00 -6.94 17.62
N SER A 195 -30.85 -7.45 18.05
CA SER A 195 -30.06 -6.91 19.16
C SER A 195 -28.99 -5.91 18.72
N LEU A 196 -29.05 -5.43 17.46
CA LEU A 196 -28.08 -4.51 16.85
C LEU A 196 -26.64 -5.03 16.87
N ARG A 197 -26.48 -6.35 16.73
CA ARG A 197 -25.18 -7.01 16.57
C ARG A 197 -24.99 -7.37 15.10
N PRO A 198 -23.73 -7.41 14.58
CA PRO A 198 -23.48 -7.97 13.24
C PRO A 198 -24.13 -9.34 13.09
N ASP A 199 -24.77 -9.58 11.94
CA ASP A 199 -25.35 -10.88 11.64
C ASP A 199 -24.28 -11.81 11.07
N TYR A 200 -23.58 -12.51 11.96
CA TYR A 200 -22.43 -13.31 11.59
C TYR A 200 -22.84 -14.58 10.85
N ILE A 201 -22.12 -14.87 9.77
CA ILE A 201 -22.26 -16.08 8.96
C ILE A 201 -21.14 -17.06 9.31
N THR A 202 -21.49 -18.36 9.32
CA THR A 202 -20.49 -19.43 9.45
C THR A 202 -19.93 -19.74 8.08
N VAL A 203 -18.61 -19.66 7.95
CA VAL A 203 -17.90 -20.02 6.72
C VAL A 203 -17.50 -21.49 6.83
N ASP A 204 -18.08 -22.34 5.99
CA ASP A 204 -17.72 -23.75 5.93
C ASP A 204 -16.39 -23.89 5.16
N LEU A 205 -15.34 -24.27 5.89
CA LEU A 205 -14.00 -24.48 5.36
C LEU A 205 -13.60 -25.95 5.54
N ASP A 206 -13.12 -26.57 4.46
CA ASP A 206 -12.54 -27.91 4.49
C ASP A 206 -11.21 -27.95 5.25
N ARG A 207 -10.49 -26.82 5.25
CA ARG A 207 -9.23 -26.59 5.97
C ARG A 207 -9.28 -25.22 6.65
N PRO A 208 -9.88 -25.12 7.85
CA PRO A 208 -9.97 -23.86 8.58
C PRO A 208 -8.62 -23.44 9.19
N GLU A 209 -7.58 -24.26 9.12
CA GLU A 209 -6.37 -24.05 9.89
C GLU A 209 -5.44 -23.03 9.25
N LEU A 210 -5.12 -21.98 10.01
CA LEU A 210 -4.28 -20.87 9.56
C LEU A 210 -2.88 -21.04 10.18
N TYR A 211 -1.97 -21.74 9.52
CA TYR A 211 -0.57 -21.85 9.95
C TYR A 211 0.27 -20.63 9.56
N PHE A 212 -0.18 -19.89 8.54
CA PHE A 212 0.41 -18.66 8.02
C PHE A 212 -0.64 -17.54 8.06
N SER A 213 -0.29 -16.42 8.70
CA SER A 213 -1.21 -15.30 8.97
C SER A 213 -0.42 -14.03 9.34
N PRO A 214 -0.94 -12.81 9.07
CA PRO A 214 -0.22 -11.55 9.30
C PRO A 214 0.30 -11.31 10.74
N SER A 215 -0.36 -11.87 11.75
CA SER A 215 0.05 -11.72 13.15
C SER A 215 1.13 -12.71 13.63
N MET A 216 1.57 -13.64 12.78
CA MET A 216 2.42 -14.78 13.19
C MET A 216 3.92 -14.49 13.10
N THR A 217 4.50 -14.04 14.22
CA THR A 217 5.92 -13.65 14.29
C THR A 217 6.88 -14.74 14.77
N ASP A 218 6.38 -15.82 15.40
CA ASP A 218 7.21 -16.87 15.99
C ASP A 218 7.11 -18.19 15.21
N TYR A 219 8.15 -19.03 15.30
CA TYR A 219 8.16 -20.32 14.64
C TYR A 219 7.19 -21.30 15.31
N ALA A 220 6.69 -22.26 14.54
CA ALA A 220 5.91 -23.38 15.06
C ALA A 220 6.46 -24.71 14.54
N VAL A 221 6.23 -25.79 15.27
CA VAL A 221 6.53 -27.14 14.80
C VAL A 221 5.22 -27.90 14.69
N ALA A 222 4.81 -28.14 13.46
CA ALA A 222 3.62 -28.92 13.13
C ALA A 222 3.96 -30.41 13.05
N ASN A 223 2.93 -31.26 13.06
CA ASN A 223 3.05 -32.73 12.95
C ASN A 223 4.00 -33.34 14.01
N THR A 224 3.79 -32.95 15.27
CA THR A 224 4.53 -33.51 16.41
C THR A 224 3.72 -34.59 17.12
N SER A 225 4.29 -35.25 18.13
CA SER A 225 3.51 -36.16 18.98
C SER A 225 2.57 -35.45 19.97
N VAL A 226 2.54 -34.12 19.96
CA VAL A 226 1.68 -33.28 20.80
C VAL A 226 0.49 -32.86 19.98
N THR A 227 -0.71 -33.02 20.53
CA THR A 227 -1.94 -32.57 19.89
C THR A 227 -2.00 -31.04 19.92
N GLU A 228 -2.13 -30.44 18.74
CA GLU A 228 -2.33 -29.00 18.58
C GLU A 228 -3.70 -28.56 19.10
N SER A 229 -3.85 -27.27 19.42
CA SER A 229 -5.14 -26.69 19.76
C SER A 229 -6.12 -26.87 18.60
N GLY A 230 -7.32 -27.34 18.91
CA GLY A 230 -8.33 -27.70 17.92
C GLY A 230 -8.88 -26.48 17.16
N CYS A 231 -9.09 -26.67 15.86
CA CYS A 231 -9.83 -25.76 14.99
C CYS A 231 -10.71 -26.62 14.07
N GLY A 232 -11.90 -26.99 14.54
CA GLY A 232 -12.71 -28.01 13.86
C GLY A 232 -12.17 -29.43 14.05
N ASP A 233 -12.37 -30.30 13.07
CA ASP A 233 -11.91 -31.69 13.13
C ASP A 233 -10.38 -31.75 12.97
N PRO A 234 -9.65 -32.43 13.88
CA PRO A 234 -8.19 -32.43 13.91
C PRO A 234 -7.64 -33.31 12.78
N GLY A 235 -7.38 -32.69 11.62
CA GLY A 235 -6.49 -33.26 10.61
C GLY A 235 -5.02 -33.03 10.99
N ASP A 236 -4.15 -33.98 10.65
CA ASP A 236 -2.71 -33.79 10.76
C ASP A 236 -2.24 -32.77 9.71
N TYR A 237 -1.22 -31.98 10.06
CA TYR A 237 -0.58 -31.08 9.11
C TYR A 237 0.08 -31.85 7.97
N SER A 238 -0.32 -31.54 6.73
CA SER A 238 0.15 -32.21 5.52
C SER A 238 0.96 -31.30 4.58
N GLY A 239 1.22 -30.06 4.97
CA GLY A 239 2.03 -29.13 4.18
C GLY A 239 3.52 -29.51 4.14
N THR A 240 4.20 -29.10 3.07
CA THR A 240 5.60 -29.47 2.80
C THR A 240 6.57 -28.28 2.79
N SER A 241 6.05 -27.07 3.00
CA SER A 241 6.80 -25.81 2.86
C SER A 241 7.62 -25.45 4.11
N GLY A 242 7.65 -26.36 5.10
CA GLY A 242 8.46 -26.29 6.32
C GLY A 242 9.81 -27.00 6.20
N ILE A 243 10.64 -26.86 7.25
CA ILE A 243 11.88 -27.61 7.37
C ILE A 243 11.56 -28.93 8.07
N GLU A 244 11.67 -30.03 7.33
CA GLU A 244 11.54 -31.39 7.89
C GLU A 244 12.58 -31.63 8.99
N MET A 245 12.11 -32.00 10.18
CA MET A 245 12.91 -32.25 11.37
C MET A 245 13.38 -33.71 11.48
N SER A 246 13.58 -34.36 10.33
CA SER A 246 13.95 -35.78 10.17
C SER A 246 15.35 -36.13 10.68
N SER A 247 16.28 -35.19 10.70
CA SER A 247 17.67 -35.41 11.11
C SER A 247 18.05 -34.61 12.35
N ILE A 248 18.77 -35.25 13.27
CA ILE A 248 19.32 -34.59 14.46
C ILE A 248 20.25 -33.42 14.10
N PHE A 249 20.89 -33.45 12.93
CA PHE A 249 21.69 -32.33 12.43
C PHE A 249 20.82 -31.12 12.10
N ARG A 250 19.69 -31.31 11.38
CA ARG A 250 18.74 -30.22 11.09
C ARG A 250 18.21 -29.61 12.39
N ARG A 251 17.85 -30.47 13.36
CA ARG A 251 17.42 -30.03 14.70
C ARG A 251 18.48 -29.26 15.46
N ALA A 252 19.74 -29.67 15.38
CA ALA A 252 20.84 -28.97 16.04
C ALA A 252 21.11 -27.59 15.41
N VAL A 253 21.04 -27.49 14.07
CA VAL A 253 21.19 -26.23 13.35
C VAL A 253 20.03 -25.28 13.64
N THR A 254 18.79 -25.76 13.64
CA THR A 254 17.63 -24.92 13.97
C THR A 254 17.65 -24.51 15.44
N ALA A 255 17.95 -25.43 16.36
CA ALA A 255 18.17 -25.10 17.77
C ALA A 255 19.24 -24.01 17.97
N LEU A 256 20.35 -24.05 17.21
CA LEU A 256 21.36 -23.00 17.25
C LEU A 256 20.87 -21.68 16.64
N SER A 257 20.14 -21.73 15.52
CA SER A 257 19.61 -20.55 14.83
C SER A 257 18.64 -19.75 15.69
N PHE A 258 17.80 -20.42 16.46
CA PHE A 258 16.85 -19.80 17.38
C PHE A 258 17.38 -19.66 18.80
N PHE A 259 18.58 -20.17 19.08
CA PHE A 259 19.10 -20.33 20.45
C PHE A 259 18.13 -21.09 21.38
N ASP A 260 17.43 -22.09 20.83
CA ASP A 260 16.40 -22.86 21.52
C ASP A 260 16.75 -24.36 21.57
N TYR A 261 17.23 -24.81 22.73
CA TYR A 261 17.66 -26.20 22.92
C TYR A 261 16.51 -27.21 22.85
N ASN A 262 15.26 -26.78 23.03
CA ASN A 262 14.10 -27.68 23.05
C ASN A 262 13.85 -28.31 21.68
N LEU A 263 14.16 -27.62 20.58
CA LEU A 263 14.09 -28.15 19.21
C LEU A 263 14.97 -29.39 19.01
N LEU A 264 16.07 -29.50 19.77
CA LEU A 264 16.96 -30.64 19.74
C LEU A 264 16.58 -31.70 20.79
N ALA A 265 16.24 -31.28 22.01
CA ALA A 265 16.07 -32.17 23.16
C ALA A 265 14.65 -32.73 23.32
N SER A 266 13.63 -32.08 22.77
CA SER A 266 12.24 -32.49 22.92
C SER A 266 11.96 -33.80 22.18
N GLY A 267 11.48 -34.80 22.92
CA GLY A 267 11.04 -36.08 22.35
C GLY A 267 9.74 -35.98 21.53
N ALA A 268 9.03 -34.84 21.61
CA ALA A 268 7.81 -34.62 20.84
C ALA A 268 8.07 -34.34 19.35
N VAL A 269 9.24 -33.75 19.05
CA VAL A 269 9.66 -33.49 17.67
C VAL A 269 10.17 -34.82 17.09
N ASN A 270 9.56 -35.29 16.01
CA ASN A 270 9.85 -36.58 15.38
C ASN A 270 10.27 -36.38 13.90
N SER A 271 10.39 -37.46 13.13
CA SER A 271 10.87 -37.37 11.75
C SER A 271 9.90 -36.70 10.80
N ASP A 272 8.62 -36.70 11.16
CA ASP A 272 7.51 -36.25 10.33
C ASP A 272 7.16 -34.78 10.66
N SER A 273 7.74 -34.24 11.74
CA SER A 273 7.55 -32.88 12.19
C SER A 273 8.11 -31.86 11.20
N GLN A 274 7.33 -30.80 10.98
CA GLN A 274 7.64 -29.70 10.06
C GLN A 274 7.85 -28.42 10.86
N LEU A 275 9.05 -27.83 10.76
CA LEU A 275 9.35 -26.54 11.37
C LEU A 275 8.95 -25.41 10.41
N LEU A 276 7.96 -24.62 10.82
CA LEU A 276 7.44 -23.47 10.10
C LEU A 276 8.14 -22.20 10.60
N LEU A 277 9.05 -21.65 9.78
CA LEU A 277 9.94 -20.54 10.14
C LEU A 277 9.31 -19.16 9.92
N ILE A 278 9.07 -18.79 8.66
CA ILE A 278 8.49 -17.47 8.30
C ILE A 278 7.00 -17.68 8.05
N ARG A 279 6.21 -17.29 9.06
CA ARG A 279 4.76 -17.53 9.12
C ARG A 279 3.92 -16.30 8.84
N ASP A 280 4.46 -15.13 9.15
CA ASP A 280 3.88 -13.86 8.70
C ASP A 280 3.85 -13.82 7.16
N VAL A 281 2.68 -13.46 6.64
CA VAL A 281 2.38 -13.45 5.20
C VAL A 281 3.27 -12.43 4.49
N ARG A 282 3.45 -11.24 5.09
CA ARG A 282 4.24 -10.16 4.51
C ARG A 282 5.72 -10.51 4.50
N ASP A 283 6.28 -10.85 5.65
CA ASP A 283 7.69 -11.26 5.80
C ASP A 283 8.03 -12.37 4.81
N ARG A 284 7.10 -13.30 4.58
CA ARG A 284 7.28 -14.41 3.65
C ARG A 284 7.38 -13.94 2.20
N VAL A 285 6.46 -13.09 1.74
CA VAL A 285 6.52 -12.59 0.36
C VAL A 285 7.73 -11.66 0.16
N GLU A 286 8.03 -10.79 1.13
CA GLU A 286 9.20 -9.90 1.10
C GLU A 286 10.52 -10.68 1.09
N LYS A 287 10.58 -11.82 1.79
CA LYS A 287 11.78 -12.67 1.77
C LYS A 287 12.01 -13.31 0.40
N LEU A 288 10.94 -13.61 -0.34
CA LEU A 288 10.99 -14.21 -1.66
C LEU A 288 11.24 -13.17 -2.77
N ALA A 289 10.60 -12.00 -2.70
CA ALA A 289 10.73 -10.92 -3.67
C ALA A 289 11.05 -9.56 -3.00
N PRO A 290 12.26 -9.39 -2.44
CA PRO A 290 12.64 -8.16 -1.72
C PRO A 290 12.80 -6.91 -2.62
N PHE A 291 12.56 -7.07 -3.92
CA PHE A 291 12.65 -6.02 -4.93
C PHE A 291 11.28 -5.48 -5.35
N LEU A 292 10.19 -6.05 -4.80
CA LEU A 292 8.84 -5.50 -4.89
C LEU A 292 8.50 -4.78 -3.58
N ASP A 293 7.72 -3.72 -3.67
CA ASP A 293 7.14 -3.07 -2.49
C ASP A 293 5.74 -3.63 -2.26
N TYR A 294 5.33 -3.87 -1.02
CA TYR A 294 4.05 -4.51 -0.74
C TYR A 294 3.04 -3.55 -0.14
N ASP A 295 1.76 -3.71 -0.47
CA ASP A 295 0.67 -2.98 0.17
C ASP A 295 0.61 -3.30 1.66
N GLY A 296 0.08 -2.37 2.47
CA GLY A 296 0.00 -2.48 3.91
C GLY A 296 -1.02 -3.50 4.44
N ASP A 297 -1.94 -3.97 3.59
CA ASP A 297 -3.17 -4.64 4.03
C ASP A 297 -3.43 -5.97 3.29
N PRO A 298 -2.83 -7.09 3.75
CA PRO A 298 -3.10 -8.41 3.20
C PRO A 298 -4.47 -8.93 3.66
N TYR A 299 -5.28 -9.44 2.72
CA TYR A 299 -6.66 -9.82 3.02
C TYR A 299 -6.96 -11.30 2.77
N PRO A 300 -7.82 -11.95 3.58
CA PRO A 300 -8.13 -13.37 3.42
C PRO A 300 -9.28 -13.58 2.43
N VAL A 301 -9.10 -14.58 1.57
CA VAL A 301 -10.09 -15.02 0.58
C VAL A 301 -10.34 -16.50 0.74
N VAL A 302 -11.62 -16.91 0.68
CA VAL A 302 -11.98 -18.33 0.64
C VAL A 302 -11.82 -18.84 -0.79
N VAL A 303 -11.03 -19.91 -0.97
CA VAL A 303 -10.82 -20.55 -2.27
C VAL A 303 -10.81 -22.07 -2.07
N ASP A 304 -11.66 -22.79 -2.80
CA ASP A 304 -11.75 -24.26 -2.76
C ASP A 304 -11.85 -24.82 -1.32
N GLY A 305 -12.58 -24.15 -0.42
CA GLY A 305 -12.74 -24.55 0.98
C GLY A 305 -11.54 -24.28 1.90
N GLY A 306 -10.47 -23.67 1.37
CA GLY A 306 -9.31 -23.18 2.13
C GLY A 306 -9.28 -21.65 2.20
N VAL A 307 -8.26 -21.11 2.90
CA VAL A 307 -8.01 -19.67 3.00
C VAL A 307 -6.72 -19.31 2.28
N GLN A 308 -6.79 -18.35 1.37
CA GLN A 308 -5.61 -17.73 0.76
C GLN A 308 -5.54 -16.26 1.16
N TRP A 309 -4.37 -15.84 1.62
CA TRP A 309 -4.07 -14.43 1.80
C TRP A 309 -3.66 -13.84 0.47
N VAL A 310 -4.24 -12.70 0.11
CA VAL A 310 -3.85 -11.92 -1.07
C VAL A 310 -3.15 -10.66 -0.60
N ILE A 311 -2.00 -10.37 -1.19
CA ILE A 311 -1.24 -9.15 -0.93
C ILE A 311 -0.84 -8.51 -2.25
N ASP A 312 -1.07 -7.21 -2.34
CA ASP A 312 -0.74 -6.42 -3.50
C ASP A 312 0.74 -6.07 -3.48
N ALA A 313 1.38 -6.20 -4.63
CA ALA A 313 2.80 -5.95 -4.78
C ALA A 313 3.05 -4.98 -5.95
N TYR A 314 3.84 -3.97 -5.64
CA TYR A 314 4.16 -2.85 -6.48
C TYR A 314 5.56 -2.96 -7.03
N THR A 315 5.73 -2.51 -8.27
CA THR A 315 7.03 -2.02 -8.70
C THR A 315 7.06 -0.52 -8.50
N SER A 316 8.10 -0.02 -7.82
CA SER A 316 8.28 1.41 -7.63
C SER A 316 9.72 1.86 -7.90
N THR A 317 9.87 3.16 -8.16
CA THR A 317 11.19 3.81 -8.21
C THR A 317 11.06 5.30 -7.90
N ASN A 318 12.16 5.92 -7.47
CA ASN A 318 12.30 7.37 -7.31
C ASN A 318 13.06 8.03 -8.48
N GLN A 319 13.33 7.26 -9.55
CA GLN A 319 14.18 7.68 -10.66
C GLN A 319 13.41 8.06 -11.94
N TYR A 320 12.07 8.14 -11.88
CA TYR A 320 11.29 8.53 -13.04
C TYR A 320 11.48 10.03 -13.34
N PRO A 321 12.01 10.43 -14.50
CA PRO A 321 12.35 11.84 -14.75
C PRO A 321 11.12 12.76 -14.68
N TYR A 322 11.27 13.92 -14.03
CA TYR A 322 10.25 14.97 -13.90
C TYR A 322 8.99 14.59 -13.11
N ALA A 323 8.75 13.32 -12.77
CA ALA A 323 7.57 12.93 -12.01
C ALA A 323 7.66 13.39 -10.55
N GLN A 324 6.51 13.79 -10.01
CA GLN A 324 6.33 14.17 -8.62
C GLN A 324 6.44 12.95 -7.70
N SER A 325 7.21 13.09 -6.63
CA SER A 325 7.26 12.08 -5.57
C SER A 325 5.95 12.04 -4.78
N ILE A 326 5.61 10.87 -4.23
CA ILE A 326 4.45 10.64 -3.36
C ILE A 326 4.35 11.70 -2.27
N GLY A 327 5.44 11.93 -1.53
CA GLY A 327 5.45 12.89 -0.43
C GLY A 327 4.55 12.48 0.74
N ASN A 328 3.79 13.44 1.28
CA ASN A 328 3.05 13.28 2.54
C ASN A 328 1.63 12.69 2.37
N VAL A 329 1.41 11.78 1.42
CA VAL A 329 0.13 11.07 1.30
C VAL A 329 -0.16 10.30 2.59
N GLN A 330 -1.40 10.27 3.07
CA GLN A 330 -1.78 9.45 4.22
C GLN A 330 -1.80 7.96 3.81
N LEU A 331 -0.67 7.25 3.86
CA LEU A 331 -0.59 5.80 3.58
C LEU A 331 -0.72 4.98 4.86
N THR A 332 -0.98 3.68 4.72
CA THR A 332 -0.90 2.72 5.84
C THR A 332 0.50 2.70 6.46
N ARG A 333 0.61 2.27 7.72
CA ARG A 333 1.91 2.24 8.43
C ARG A 333 2.81 1.10 7.95
N SER A 334 2.20 0.01 7.50
CA SER A 334 2.84 -1.23 7.03
C SER A 334 3.20 -1.19 5.55
N THR A 335 2.84 -0.13 4.82
CA THR A 335 3.13 0.00 3.39
C THR A 335 4.62 -0.09 3.09
N GLY A 336 4.97 -0.82 2.02
CA GLY A 336 6.32 -0.83 1.45
C GLY A 336 6.62 0.40 0.58
N LEU A 337 5.61 1.19 0.20
CA LEU A 337 5.80 2.33 -0.71
C LEU A 337 6.64 3.45 -0.07
N ALA A 338 7.79 3.71 -0.67
CA ALA A 338 8.68 4.79 -0.24
C ALA A 338 8.08 6.17 -0.54
N ARG A 339 8.23 7.12 0.40
CA ARG A 339 7.67 8.49 0.27
C ARG A 339 8.30 9.31 -0.85
N ASP A 340 9.52 8.96 -1.24
CA ASP A 340 10.26 9.58 -2.33
C ASP A 340 10.06 8.86 -3.67
N ALA A 341 9.34 7.72 -3.71
CA ALA A 341 8.96 7.08 -4.96
C ALA A 341 8.15 8.05 -5.82
N ASN A 342 8.41 8.03 -7.12
CA ASN A 342 7.77 8.90 -8.11
C ASN A 342 7.27 8.13 -9.35
N TYR A 343 7.30 6.79 -9.28
CA TYR A 343 6.67 5.86 -10.19
C TYR A 343 6.17 4.68 -9.37
N VAL A 344 4.93 4.27 -9.60
CA VAL A 344 4.33 3.09 -8.95
C VAL A 344 3.40 2.38 -9.93
N ARG A 345 3.48 1.05 -9.96
CA ARG A 345 2.53 0.16 -10.65
C ARG A 345 2.12 -0.98 -9.75
N ASN A 346 0.84 -1.33 -9.75
CA ASN A 346 0.32 -2.56 -9.16
C ASN A 346 0.60 -3.73 -10.12
N SER A 347 1.87 -4.13 -10.20
CA SER A 347 2.32 -5.07 -11.22
C SER A 347 2.07 -6.52 -10.84
N VAL A 348 1.95 -6.85 -9.55
CA VAL A 348 1.90 -8.23 -9.08
C VAL A 348 0.84 -8.38 -7.97
N LYS A 349 0.07 -9.48 -8.04
CA LYS A 349 -0.74 -9.98 -6.93
C LYS A 349 -0.05 -11.20 -6.36
N ALA A 350 0.38 -11.16 -5.10
CA ALA A 350 0.95 -12.32 -4.43
C ALA A 350 -0.12 -13.01 -3.58
N THR A 351 -0.08 -14.34 -3.54
CA THR A 351 -0.98 -15.13 -2.72
C THR A 351 -0.20 -16.06 -1.81
N VAL A 352 -0.64 -16.20 -0.57
CA VAL A 352 -0.08 -17.15 0.40
C VAL A 352 -1.20 -18.06 0.89
N ASP A 353 -1.07 -19.35 0.64
CA ASP A 353 -1.99 -20.34 1.18
C ASP A 353 -1.83 -20.42 2.71
N ALA A 354 -2.91 -20.17 3.45
CA ALA A 354 -2.84 -20.04 4.91
C ALA A 354 -2.50 -21.36 5.62
N TYR A 355 -2.69 -22.51 4.95
CA TYR A 355 -2.38 -23.83 5.49
C TYR A 355 -0.95 -24.25 5.14
N THR A 356 -0.63 -24.35 3.85
CA THR A 356 0.67 -24.82 3.36
C THR A 356 1.77 -23.76 3.43
N GLY A 357 1.42 -22.48 3.30
CA GLY A 357 2.37 -21.39 3.14
C GLY A 357 2.95 -21.29 1.72
N ASP A 358 2.34 -21.95 0.73
CA ASP A 358 2.79 -21.83 -0.65
C ASP A 358 2.51 -20.43 -1.19
N VAL A 359 3.54 -19.83 -1.79
CA VAL A 359 3.50 -18.46 -2.31
C VAL A 359 3.47 -18.48 -3.83
N LYS A 360 2.56 -17.73 -4.43
CA LYS A 360 2.48 -17.52 -5.88
C LYS A 360 2.46 -16.03 -6.20
N PHE A 361 3.23 -15.62 -7.21
CA PHE A 361 3.27 -14.24 -7.69
C PHE A 361 2.63 -14.16 -9.07
N TYR A 362 1.44 -13.56 -9.16
CA TYR A 362 0.71 -13.39 -10.41
C TYR A 362 0.95 -12.00 -10.99
N VAL A 363 1.39 -11.92 -12.26
CA VAL A 363 1.65 -10.64 -12.93
C VAL A 363 0.35 -10.07 -13.48
N LEU A 364 -0.06 -8.92 -12.93
CA LEU A 364 -1.28 -8.19 -13.30
C LEU A 364 -1.01 -7.23 -14.47
N ASP A 365 0.01 -6.39 -14.34
CA ASP A 365 0.40 -5.40 -15.37
C ASP A 365 1.60 -5.93 -16.16
N GLY A 366 1.32 -6.57 -17.30
CA GLY A 366 2.36 -7.09 -18.20
C GLY A 366 3.08 -6.01 -19.01
N ASP A 367 2.57 -4.77 -19.03
CA ASP A 367 3.16 -3.66 -19.78
C ASP A 367 4.16 -2.86 -18.92
N ASP A 368 4.23 -3.11 -17.61
CA ASP A 368 5.20 -2.48 -16.73
C ASP A 368 6.64 -2.94 -17.07
N PRO A 369 7.54 -2.01 -17.42
CA PRO A 369 8.92 -2.34 -17.76
C PRO A 369 9.74 -2.87 -16.58
N ILE A 370 9.39 -2.51 -15.33
CA ILE A 370 10.14 -2.97 -14.15
C ILE A 370 9.84 -4.45 -13.90
N ILE A 371 8.57 -4.85 -13.88
CA ILE A 371 8.23 -6.27 -13.72
C ILE A 371 8.72 -7.11 -14.90
N SER A 372 8.64 -6.58 -16.13
CA SER A 372 9.17 -7.25 -17.33
C SER A 372 10.67 -7.59 -17.19
N ALA A 373 11.45 -6.68 -16.61
CA ALA A 373 12.88 -6.93 -16.36
C ALA A 373 13.09 -8.03 -15.30
N TRP A 374 12.28 -8.04 -14.24
CA TRP A 374 12.35 -9.07 -13.19
C TRP A 374 11.87 -10.44 -13.67
N GLN A 375 10.83 -10.51 -14.51
CA GLN A 375 10.42 -11.75 -15.18
C GLN A 375 11.54 -12.34 -16.04
N GLY A 376 12.32 -11.48 -16.71
CA GLY A 376 13.49 -11.92 -17.47
C GLY A 376 14.62 -12.48 -16.59
N ALA A 377 14.78 -11.96 -15.35
CA ALA A 377 15.79 -12.43 -14.40
C ALA A 377 15.36 -13.69 -13.62
N PHE A 378 14.06 -13.83 -13.34
CA PHE A 378 13.48 -14.90 -12.52
C PHE A 378 12.27 -15.53 -13.22
N SER A 379 12.51 -16.28 -14.31
CA SER A 379 11.45 -16.83 -15.18
C SER A 379 10.43 -17.74 -14.47
N ASP A 380 10.87 -18.45 -13.43
CA ASP A 380 10.05 -19.48 -12.77
C ASP A 380 9.28 -18.94 -11.56
N MET A 381 9.52 -17.67 -11.18
CA MET A 381 8.91 -17.04 -10.01
C MET A 381 7.53 -16.47 -10.29
N PHE A 382 7.30 -15.99 -11.51
CA PHE A 382 6.13 -15.23 -11.89
C PHE A 382 5.17 -16.06 -12.75
N ILE A 383 3.89 -15.98 -12.42
CA ILE A 383 2.81 -16.71 -13.07
C ILE A 383 1.92 -15.68 -13.81
N PRO A 384 1.47 -15.96 -15.05
CA PRO A 384 0.47 -15.11 -15.70
C PRO A 384 -0.84 -15.04 -14.90
N LEU A 385 -1.48 -13.87 -14.83
CA LEU A 385 -2.79 -13.69 -14.17
C LEU A 385 -3.88 -14.63 -14.73
N ALA A 386 -3.76 -15.00 -16.01
CA ALA A 386 -4.69 -15.94 -16.65
C ALA A 386 -4.69 -17.33 -16.00
N GLU A 387 -3.61 -17.73 -15.34
CA GLU A 387 -3.51 -19.00 -14.61
C GLU A 387 -4.05 -18.91 -13.16
N MET A 388 -4.38 -17.71 -12.69
CA MET A 388 -5.03 -17.53 -11.39
C MET A 388 -6.41 -18.23 -11.39
N PRO A 389 -6.76 -19.01 -10.36
CA PRO A 389 -8.09 -19.60 -10.23
C PRO A 389 -9.19 -18.55 -10.35
N ASN A 390 -10.28 -18.87 -11.06
CA ASN A 390 -11.38 -17.93 -11.29
C ASN A 390 -12.05 -17.47 -9.98
N GLU A 391 -12.18 -18.37 -8.99
CA GLU A 391 -12.72 -18.04 -7.67
C GLU A 391 -11.89 -16.94 -7.02
N LEU A 392 -10.58 -17.13 -6.91
CA LEU A 392 -9.65 -16.12 -6.40
C LEU A 392 -9.67 -14.81 -7.20
N ARG A 393 -9.74 -14.89 -8.54
CA ARG A 393 -9.75 -13.69 -9.40
C ARG A 393 -10.96 -12.79 -9.11
N LYS A 394 -12.12 -13.37 -8.79
CA LYS A 394 -13.34 -12.62 -8.41
C LYS A 394 -13.20 -11.86 -7.10
N HIS A 395 -12.18 -12.15 -6.29
CA HIS A 395 -11.91 -11.50 -5.01
C HIS A 395 -10.75 -10.49 -5.06
N LEU A 396 -10.14 -10.26 -6.23
CA LEU A 396 -9.10 -9.24 -6.36
C LEU A 396 -9.64 -7.86 -5.98
N ARG A 397 -8.76 -7.02 -5.43
CA ARG A 397 -9.08 -5.65 -5.03
C ARG A 397 -8.14 -4.67 -5.69
N TYR A 398 -8.62 -3.44 -5.89
CA TYR A 398 -7.77 -2.33 -6.25
C TYR A 398 -6.99 -1.87 -5.01
N PRO A 399 -5.64 -1.84 -5.03
CA PRO A 399 -4.85 -1.63 -3.82
C PRO A 399 -5.12 -0.28 -3.16
N GLU A 400 -5.31 -0.28 -1.84
CA GLU A 400 -5.72 0.92 -1.12
C GLU A 400 -4.61 1.99 -1.12
N ASP A 401 -3.36 1.63 -0.80
CA ASP A 401 -2.29 2.62 -0.74
C ASP A 401 -1.99 3.25 -2.10
N LEU A 402 -1.97 2.44 -3.17
CA LEU A 402 -1.85 2.97 -4.53
C LEU A 402 -3.00 3.91 -4.88
N PHE A 403 -4.23 3.55 -4.53
CA PHE A 403 -5.39 4.42 -4.76
C PHE A 403 -5.26 5.72 -3.98
N ARG A 404 -4.79 5.70 -2.72
CA ARG A 404 -4.53 6.90 -1.93
C ARG A 404 -3.48 7.81 -2.60
N VAL A 405 -2.40 7.25 -3.15
CA VAL A 405 -1.37 7.99 -3.92
C VAL A 405 -1.97 8.61 -5.18
N GLN A 406 -2.60 7.80 -6.00
CA GLN A 406 -3.13 8.21 -7.30
C GLN A 406 -4.18 9.30 -7.15
N THR A 407 -5.11 9.14 -6.20
CA THR A 407 -6.16 10.13 -5.97
C THR A 407 -5.62 11.45 -5.42
N GLU A 408 -4.64 11.40 -4.51
CA GLU A 408 -3.99 12.60 -3.99
C GLU A 408 -3.25 13.36 -5.10
N LEU A 409 -2.54 12.67 -5.99
CA LEU A 409 -1.87 13.29 -7.13
C LEU A 409 -2.89 13.77 -8.18
N TYR A 410 -3.89 12.96 -8.51
CA TYR A 410 -4.93 13.30 -9.48
C TYR A 410 -5.64 14.60 -9.13
N SER A 411 -5.92 14.85 -7.83
CA SER A 411 -6.54 16.09 -7.34
C SER A 411 -5.84 17.37 -7.83
N LYS A 412 -4.51 17.31 -8.00
CA LYS A 412 -3.65 18.43 -8.42
C LYS A 412 -3.25 18.34 -9.88
N TYR A 413 -3.09 17.13 -10.41
CA TYR A 413 -2.51 16.88 -11.72
C TYR A 413 -3.54 16.65 -12.84
N GLN A 414 -4.85 16.59 -12.56
CA GLN A 414 -5.88 16.45 -13.61
C GLN A 414 -6.02 17.70 -14.51
N ILE A 415 -5.55 18.87 -14.05
CA ILE A 415 -5.62 20.15 -14.78
C ILE A 415 -4.47 20.37 -15.77
N SER A 416 -4.64 21.26 -16.74
CA SER A 416 -3.57 21.63 -17.69
C SER A 416 -2.38 22.31 -16.98
N ALA A 417 -1.21 22.33 -17.62
CA ALA A 417 0.01 22.92 -17.05
C ALA A 417 -0.16 24.42 -16.71
N GLU A 418 -0.93 25.16 -17.51
CA GLU A 418 -1.26 26.57 -17.27
C GLU A 418 -2.07 26.73 -15.98
N ASN A 419 -3.10 25.89 -15.84
CA ASN A 419 -4.00 25.90 -14.69
C ASN A 419 -3.29 25.39 -13.43
N PHE A 420 -2.37 24.42 -13.57
CA PHE A 420 -1.55 23.90 -12.49
C PHE A 420 -0.70 25.01 -11.86
N PHE A 421 -0.04 25.82 -12.69
CA PHE A 421 0.77 26.96 -12.21
C PHE A 421 -0.06 27.97 -11.41
N GLN A 422 -1.31 28.18 -11.78
CA GLN A 422 -2.21 29.12 -11.11
C GLN A 422 -3.09 28.46 -10.04
N ARG A 423 -3.02 27.13 -9.88
CA ARG A 423 -3.95 26.31 -9.10
C ARG A 423 -5.43 26.54 -9.40
N THR A 424 -5.73 26.94 -10.63
CA THR A 424 -7.10 27.14 -11.06
C THR A 424 -7.73 25.79 -11.36
N GLY A 425 -8.82 25.45 -10.68
CA GLY A 425 -9.51 24.17 -10.86
C GLY A 425 -8.85 22.97 -10.16
N ALA A 426 -7.84 23.20 -9.32
CA ALA A 426 -7.29 22.16 -8.46
C ALA A 426 -8.32 21.71 -7.42
N TRP A 427 -8.24 20.44 -7.04
CA TRP A 427 -9.04 19.84 -5.98
C TRP A 427 -8.16 19.46 -4.80
N SER A 428 -8.82 19.11 -3.71
CA SER A 428 -8.25 18.44 -2.55
C SER A 428 -9.04 17.17 -2.31
N VAL A 429 -8.41 16.14 -1.76
CA VAL A 429 -9.17 15.03 -1.19
C VAL A 429 -10.02 15.57 -0.04
N SER A 430 -11.28 15.15 0.03
CA SER A 430 -12.19 15.55 1.11
C SER A 430 -11.57 15.26 2.50
N GLN A 431 -11.88 16.09 3.49
CA GLN A 431 -11.43 15.84 4.85
C GLN A 431 -12.11 14.58 5.42
N ALA A 432 -11.43 13.88 6.33
CA ALA A 432 -12.01 12.77 7.04
C ALA A 432 -13.27 13.23 7.81
N PRO A 433 -14.32 12.39 7.90
CA PRO A 433 -15.48 12.71 8.70
C PRO A 433 -15.06 12.95 10.15
N SER A 434 -15.56 14.03 10.74
CA SER A 434 -15.26 14.39 12.13
C SER A 434 -15.72 13.28 13.09
N VAL A 435 -14.80 12.49 13.63
CA VAL A 435 -15.09 11.51 14.70
C VAL A 435 -15.53 12.22 16.00
N GLN A 436 -15.25 13.52 16.11
CA GLN A 436 -15.86 14.47 17.04
C GLN A 436 -16.24 15.74 16.26
N PRO A 437 -17.35 16.44 16.60
CA PRO A 437 -17.65 17.74 15.99
C PRO A 437 -16.41 18.64 16.12
N ARG A 438 -15.98 19.29 15.02
CA ARG A 438 -14.88 20.26 15.08
C ARG A 438 -15.16 21.26 16.20
N ALA A 439 -14.46 21.11 17.32
CA ALA A 439 -14.27 22.22 18.22
C ALA A 439 -13.42 23.21 17.42
N PHE A 440 -13.97 24.40 17.15
CA PHE A 440 -13.19 25.56 16.77
C PHE A 440 -12.12 25.73 17.84
N THR A 441 -10.93 25.22 17.58
CA THR A 441 -9.75 25.57 18.33
C THR A 441 -9.22 26.82 17.64
N ASP A 442 -9.33 27.96 18.34
CA ASP A 442 -8.50 29.14 18.08
C ASP A 442 -7.04 28.72 18.28
N GLY A 443 -6.49 28.06 17.26
CA GLY A 443 -5.15 27.53 17.22
C GLY A 443 -4.30 28.47 16.38
N VAL A 444 -3.61 29.38 17.07
CA VAL A 444 -2.44 30.10 16.56
C VAL A 444 -1.65 29.15 15.67
N GLY A 445 -1.68 29.40 14.37
CA GLY A 445 -0.87 28.65 13.41
C GLY A 445 0.57 28.68 13.89
N SER A 446 1.14 27.51 14.15
CA SER A 446 2.57 27.39 13.99
C SER A 446 2.83 27.77 12.53
N THR A 447 3.36 28.97 12.34
CA THR A 447 4.19 29.29 11.20
C THR A 447 5.40 28.36 11.28
N ASP A 448 5.20 27.08 10.96
CA ASP A 448 6.30 26.32 10.40
C ASP A 448 6.73 27.11 9.18
N ALA A 449 7.95 27.62 9.28
CA ALA A 449 8.55 28.46 8.29
C ALA A 449 8.22 27.93 6.91
N ALA A 450 7.67 28.80 6.05
CA ALA A 450 7.49 28.58 4.64
C ALA A 450 8.78 27.94 4.07
N GLY A 451 8.81 26.63 3.99
CA GLY A 451 9.88 25.89 3.35
C GLY A 451 9.71 26.15 1.88
N SER A 452 10.43 27.13 1.34
CA SER A 452 10.83 27.37 -0.07
C SER A 452 9.92 26.89 -1.22
N GLY A 453 8.64 26.62 -1.01
CA GLY A 453 7.68 26.18 -2.00
C GLY A 453 6.92 27.40 -2.48
N GLU A 454 7.01 27.67 -3.78
CA GLU A 454 6.28 28.78 -4.41
C GLU A 454 4.76 28.53 -4.47
N PHE A 455 4.29 27.35 -4.07
CA PHE A 455 2.88 27.00 -4.02
C PHE A 455 2.38 26.87 -2.58
N ALA A 456 1.15 27.32 -2.33
CA ALA A 456 0.50 27.13 -1.04
C ALA A 456 0.41 25.63 -0.67
N THR A 457 0.28 25.26 0.58
CA THR A 457 0.01 23.86 0.95
C THR A 457 -1.28 23.84 1.74
N GLU A 458 -2.05 22.76 1.57
CA GLU A 458 -3.21 22.51 2.41
C GLU A 458 -2.74 22.23 3.84
N LEU A 459 -3.64 22.40 4.81
CA LEU A 459 -3.38 21.92 6.15
C LEU A 459 -3.17 20.41 6.15
N ASN A 460 -2.38 19.93 7.10
CA ASN A 460 -2.19 18.49 7.32
C ASN A 460 -3.38 17.90 8.08
N THR A 461 -4.59 18.16 7.60
CA THR A 461 -5.84 17.60 8.12
C THR A 461 -5.95 16.15 7.66
N GLU A 462 -6.48 15.29 8.52
CA GLU A 462 -6.78 13.91 8.15
C GLU A 462 -7.73 13.89 6.94
N ARG A 463 -7.37 13.09 5.92
CA ARG A 463 -8.11 12.98 4.67
C ARG A 463 -9.05 11.80 4.70
N PHE A 464 -10.09 11.86 3.88
CA PHE A 464 -11.02 10.76 3.69
C PHE A 464 -10.25 9.47 3.34
N VAL A 465 -10.44 8.47 4.18
CA VAL A 465 -9.92 7.11 3.97
C VAL A 465 -10.80 6.46 2.91
N PRO A 466 -10.24 6.07 1.76
CA PRO A 466 -11.01 5.40 0.74
C PRO A 466 -11.58 4.10 1.29
N TYR A 467 -12.68 3.63 0.72
CA TYR A 467 -13.27 2.37 1.16
C TYR A 467 -13.91 1.63 0.01
N TYR A 468 -13.98 0.31 0.14
CA TYR A 468 -14.67 -0.55 -0.81
C TYR A 468 -16.19 -0.53 -0.59
N THR A 469 -16.95 -0.52 -1.68
CA THR A 469 -18.41 -0.58 -1.71
C THR A 469 -18.89 -1.21 -3.00
N LEU A 470 -20.08 -1.83 -2.95
CA LEU A 470 -20.81 -2.12 -4.17
C LEU A 470 -21.48 -0.84 -4.65
N MET A 471 -21.24 -0.47 -5.90
CA MET A 471 -21.90 0.66 -6.56
C MET A 471 -22.52 0.19 -7.86
N ARG A 472 -23.73 0.68 -8.15
CA ARG A 472 -24.36 0.41 -9.43
C ARG A 472 -23.64 1.17 -10.53
N ASN A 473 -23.13 0.46 -11.52
CA ASN A 473 -22.55 1.05 -12.70
C ASN A 473 -23.68 1.65 -13.56
N PRO A 474 -23.67 2.96 -13.87
CA PRO A 474 -24.76 3.61 -14.60
C PRO A 474 -24.86 3.16 -16.07
N SER A 475 -23.77 2.63 -16.64
CA SER A 475 -23.70 2.20 -18.04
C SER A 475 -24.18 0.76 -18.23
N THR A 476 -23.83 -0.15 -17.31
CA THR A 476 -24.23 -1.57 -17.38
C THR A 476 -25.49 -1.87 -16.56
N GLY A 477 -25.77 -1.08 -15.53
CA GLY A 477 -26.86 -1.28 -14.58
C GLY A 477 -26.57 -2.34 -13.51
N GLU A 478 -25.38 -2.95 -13.52
CA GLU A 478 -24.95 -4.00 -12.58
C GLU A 478 -24.19 -3.41 -11.37
N ASN A 479 -24.15 -4.16 -10.26
CA ASN A 479 -23.40 -3.77 -9.07
C ASN A 479 -21.92 -4.17 -9.23
N GLU A 480 -21.07 -3.17 -9.23
CA GLU A 480 -19.63 -3.26 -9.37
C GLU A 480 -18.96 -3.02 -8.01
N PHE A 481 -17.97 -3.84 -7.68
CA PHE A 481 -17.19 -3.64 -6.47
C PHE A 481 -16.07 -2.63 -6.72
N VAL A 482 -16.15 -1.48 -6.06
CA VAL A 482 -15.25 -0.36 -6.29
C VAL A 482 -14.67 0.16 -4.99
N ILE A 483 -13.45 0.68 -5.06
CA ILE A 483 -12.92 1.57 -4.03
C ILE A 483 -13.25 3.02 -4.40
N LEU A 484 -13.71 3.83 -3.44
CA LEU A 484 -14.16 5.21 -3.69
C LEU A 484 -13.41 6.24 -2.84
N ARG A 485 -13.11 7.40 -3.44
CA ARG A 485 -12.62 8.58 -2.71
C ARG A 485 -13.24 9.89 -3.25
N PRO A 486 -13.78 10.77 -2.39
CA PRO A 486 -14.35 12.05 -2.80
C PRO A 486 -13.32 13.19 -2.82
N TYR A 487 -13.64 14.21 -3.61
CA TYR A 487 -12.89 15.46 -3.74
C TYR A 487 -13.74 16.68 -3.37
N VAL A 488 -13.07 17.69 -2.82
CA VAL A 488 -13.57 19.04 -2.59
C VAL A 488 -12.72 20.04 -3.38
N PRO A 489 -13.20 21.27 -3.63
CA PRO A 489 -12.38 22.29 -4.25
C PRO A 489 -11.17 22.63 -3.37
N PHE A 490 -10.04 22.92 -4.01
CA PHE A 490 -8.82 23.30 -3.29
C PHE A 490 -9.04 24.53 -2.38
N SER A 491 -8.63 24.42 -1.10
CA SER A 491 -8.49 25.55 -0.19
C SER A 491 -7.34 25.33 0.79
N THR A 492 -6.62 26.39 1.14
CA THR A 492 -5.44 26.29 2.03
C THR A 492 -5.80 26.03 3.48
N ASP A 493 -7.02 26.37 3.87
CA ASP A 493 -7.57 26.27 5.23
C ASP A 493 -8.52 25.09 5.42
N ASP A 494 -8.70 24.25 4.40
CA ASP A 494 -9.70 23.16 4.38
C ASP A 494 -11.15 23.63 4.70
N GLY A 495 -11.45 24.91 4.45
CA GLY A 495 -12.76 25.52 4.69
C GLY A 495 -13.81 25.15 3.64
N ARG A 496 -13.40 24.65 2.46
CA ARG A 496 -14.30 24.22 1.38
C ARG A 496 -14.60 22.73 1.51
N THR A 497 -15.88 22.40 1.73
CA THR A 497 -16.33 21.04 2.03
C THR A 497 -17.41 20.55 1.08
N GLU A 498 -17.79 21.36 0.09
CA GLU A 498 -18.70 20.97 -0.97
C GLU A 498 -18.12 19.84 -1.85
N LEU A 499 -18.88 18.76 -2.04
CA LEU A 499 -18.51 17.66 -2.93
C LEU A 499 -18.37 18.19 -4.36
N GLN A 500 -17.18 18.09 -4.92
CA GLN A 500 -16.88 18.54 -6.29
C GLN A 500 -16.88 17.39 -7.29
N ALA A 501 -16.32 16.26 -6.88
CA ALA A 501 -16.23 15.03 -7.66
C ALA A 501 -15.98 13.85 -6.71
N TYR A 502 -16.09 12.63 -7.21
CA TYR A 502 -15.51 11.46 -6.59
C TYR A 502 -14.86 10.61 -7.67
N ILE A 503 -13.89 9.79 -7.27
CA ILE A 503 -13.24 8.82 -8.14
C ILE A 503 -13.46 7.44 -7.57
N THR A 504 -13.66 6.49 -8.48
CA THR A 504 -13.74 5.07 -8.18
C THR A 504 -12.67 4.31 -8.95
N ALA A 505 -12.23 3.19 -8.41
CA ALA A 505 -11.48 2.20 -9.17
C ALA A 505 -12.16 0.83 -9.01
N SER A 506 -12.38 0.16 -10.14
CA SER A 506 -12.96 -1.17 -10.14
C SER A 506 -12.02 -2.18 -9.53
N SER A 507 -12.59 -3.08 -8.74
CA SER A 507 -11.94 -4.27 -8.23
C SER A 507 -12.47 -5.53 -8.92
N ASP A 508 -13.45 -5.39 -9.81
CA ASP A 508 -13.97 -6.51 -10.58
C ASP A 508 -13.02 -6.84 -11.75
N PRO A 509 -12.92 -8.12 -12.13
CA PRO A 509 -11.86 -8.60 -13.02
C PRO A 509 -12.03 -8.21 -14.50
N ASP A 510 -13.16 -7.63 -14.90
CA ASP A 510 -13.54 -7.33 -16.29
C ASP A 510 -13.70 -5.83 -16.56
#